data_AF-A0A804N1I5-F1
#
_entry.id   AF-A0A804N1I5-F1
#
_cell.length_a   1.000
_cell.length_b   1.000
_cell.length_c   1.000
_cell.angle_alpha   90.00
_cell.angle_beta   90.00
_cell.angle_gamma   90.00
#
_symmetry.space_group_name_H-M   'P 1'
#
loop_
_entity.id
_entity.type
_entity.pdbx_description
1 polymer ?
#
loop_
_entity_poly.entity_id
_entity_poly.type
_entity_poly.pdbx_seq_one_letter_code
_entity_poly.pdbx_strand_id
1 'polypeptide(L)'
;MIQKLEQYNQILEGVIDTLRSLSKPGGTHENTLLLVMGDHGQTLNGDHGGGTAEEVETSLFAWSPRTPPDAVLSVLDDSSCTVNLHGEEVCVSTMQQLDFAVTISALLGIPFPFGSIGRVNPELYALSIGTWVNQRRGTNACTSQDDLEAWMGRYAEVLCVNCWQVKRYIDQYSATSVIGFPSEDLQHIMDLYSRAQENWSASLITSSSETCSQEKVEKGSVLLQQIDAYNDFLKSFAKLARSAWTEFDLWSMGIGLLLMMLSVIIQASMLVNMTISQSSDQKSSGSSIIHRLSLAFSLVVIRAASFLSNSYILAEGRVANFLLATSCITSVWHSVLKGNISIENFVFLLLNIFTRFGIEVGMSKQLPAPTITKDHPRLLCLLMLGLFKNLEEVWLLALFTLLEVYH
;
A
#
# COMPACT_ATOMS: atom_id res chain seq x y z
N MET A 1 1.29 24.31 -15.03
CA MET A 1 2.26 23.33 -14.49
C MET A 1 3.70 23.84 -14.63
N ILE A 2 4.19 24.14 -15.83
CA ILE A 2 5.58 24.61 -16.09
C ILE A 2 6.02 25.77 -15.17
N GLN A 3 5.26 26.86 -15.09
CA GLN A 3 5.58 28.00 -14.21
C GLN A 3 5.76 27.60 -12.74
N LYS A 4 5.01 26.59 -12.26
CA LYS A 4 5.12 26.11 -10.89
C LYS A 4 6.38 25.26 -10.68
N LEU A 5 6.76 24.48 -11.69
CA LEU A 5 8.02 23.73 -11.69
C LEU A 5 9.22 24.68 -11.72
N GLU A 6 9.17 25.75 -12.52
CA GLU A 6 10.19 26.80 -12.52
C GLU A 6 10.33 27.50 -11.16
N GLN A 7 9.21 27.82 -10.50
CA GLN A 7 9.23 28.35 -9.13
C GLN A 7 9.90 27.39 -8.15
N TYR A 8 9.61 26.09 -8.24
CA TYR A 8 10.27 25.09 -7.38
C TYR A 8 11.75 24.98 -7.69
N ASN A 9 12.15 25.05 -8.97
CA ASN A 9 13.56 25.04 -9.35
C ASN A 9 14.33 26.20 -8.71
N GLN A 10 13.79 27.42 -8.74
CA GLN A 10 14.39 28.59 -8.09
C GLN A 10 14.55 28.40 -6.56
N ILE A 11 13.56 27.78 -5.91
CA ILE A 11 13.64 27.46 -4.47
C ILE A 11 14.74 26.44 -4.21
N LEU A 12 14.82 25.38 -5.01
CA LEU A 12 15.82 24.33 -4.86
C LEU A 12 17.25 24.85 -5.08
N GLU A 13 17.45 25.69 -6.10
CA GLU A 13 18.73 26.38 -6.33
C GLU A 13 19.16 27.19 -5.10
N GLY A 14 18.25 27.99 -4.52
CA GLY A 14 18.53 28.77 -3.31
C GLY A 14 18.86 27.92 -2.09
N VAL A 15 18.18 26.79 -1.91
CA VAL A 15 18.47 25.82 -0.83
C VAL A 15 19.84 25.20 -1.03
N ILE A 16 20.16 24.74 -2.24
CA ILE A 16 21.45 24.12 -2.57
C ILE A 16 22.60 25.11 -2.37
N ASP A 17 22.45 26.36 -2.82
CA ASP A 17 23.48 27.38 -2.65
C ASP A 17 23.72 27.71 -1.17
N THR A 18 22.65 27.77 -0.38
CA THR A 18 22.74 27.95 1.07
C THR A 18 23.47 26.79 1.73
N LEU A 19 23.07 25.55 1.44
CA LEU A 19 23.72 24.34 1.97
C LEU A 19 25.20 24.30 1.57
N ARG A 20 25.51 24.52 0.29
CA ARG A 20 26.89 24.56 -0.22
C ARG A 20 27.75 25.58 0.54
N SER A 21 27.19 26.76 0.87
CA SER A 21 27.91 27.78 1.65
C SER A 21 28.23 27.34 3.08
N LEU A 22 27.34 26.56 3.70
CA LEU A 22 27.42 26.08 5.08
C LEU A 22 28.10 24.71 5.23
N SER A 23 28.34 24.00 4.11
CA SER A 23 29.00 22.69 4.07
C SER A 23 30.53 22.76 3.92
N LYS A 24 31.14 23.94 4.01
CA LYS A 24 32.60 24.10 4.06
C LYS A 24 33.19 23.31 5.24
N PRO A 25 34.49 22.90 5.20
CA PRO A 25 35.11 22.17 6.30
C PRO A 25 34.93 22.89 7.66
N GLY A 26 34.38 22.19 8.66
CA GLY A 26 34.02 22.76 9.97
C GLY A 26 32.70 23.54 10.02
N GLY A 27 31.96 23.60 8.92
CA GLY A 27 30.64 24.23 8.84
C GLY A 27 29.51 23.36 9.42
N THR A 28 28.37 23.99 9.72
CA THR A 28 27.23 23.31 10.38
C THR A 28 26.58 22.23 9.53
N HIS A 29 26.77 22.28 8.20
CA HIS A 29 26.21 21.32 7.23
C HIS A 29 27.31 20.53 6.50
N GLU A 30 28.50 20.36 7.08
CA GLU A 30 29.60 19.60 6.46
C GLU A 30 29.23 18.13 6.16
N ASN A 31 28.34 17.54 6.96
CA ASN A 31 27.85 16.16 6.82
C ASN A 31 26.33 16.14 6.62
N THR A 32 25.85 16.82 5.58
CA THR A 32 24.42 16.86 5.23
C THR A 32 24.19 16.28 3.84
N LEU A 33 23.19 15.42 3.71
CA LEU A 33 22.66 14.94 2.43
C LEU A 33 21.30 15.62 2.19
N LEU A 34 21.14 16.27 1.04
CA LEU A 34 19.87 16.80 0.59
C LEU A 34 19.19 15.76 -0.30
N LEU A 35 17.94 15.42 0.03
CA LEU A 35 17.07 14.60 -0.80
C LEU A 35 15.80 15.38 -1.11
N VAL A 36 15.44 15.43 -2.40
CA VAL A 36 14.22 16.06 -2.89
C VAL A 36 13.48 15.03 -3.71
N MET A 37 12.26 14.70 -3.32
CA MET A 37 11.50 13.65 -4.00
C MET A 37 10.01 13.94 -3.97
N GLY A 38 9.28 13.40 -4.95
CA GLY A 38 7.83 13.29 -4.89
C GLY A 38 7.39 12.01 -4.18
N ASP A 39 6.13 11.98 -3.77
CA ASP A 39 5.43 10.79 -3.27
C ASP A 39 4.87 9.95 -4.42
N HIS A 40 4.32 10.60 -5.44
CA HIS A 40 3.79 9.96 -6.66
C HIS A 40 3.97 10.85 -7.89
N GLY A 41 3.58 10.32 -9.05
CA GLY A 41 3.52 11.06 -10.31
C GLY A 41 2.13 11.67 -10.56
N GLN A 42 1.97 12.41 -11.65
CA GLN A 42 0.67 12.96 -12.05
C GLN A 42 0.59 13.10 -13.57
N THR A 43 -0.56 12.76 -14.15
CA THR A 43 -0.82 13.02 -15.58
C THR A 43 -0.99 14.52 -15.84
N LEU A 44 -0.89 14.94 -17.11
CA LEU A 44 -1.14 16.34 -17.51
C LEU A 44 -2.58 16.81 -17.19
N ASN A 45 -3.52 15.88 -17.07
CA ASN A 45 -4.92 16.17 -16.73
C ASN A 45 -5.17 16.23 -15.22
N GLY A 46 -4.18 15.84 -14.42
CA GLY A 46 -4.24 15.89 -12.97
C GLY A 46 -4.52 14.56 -12.28
N ASP A 47 -4.55 13.44 -13.01
CA ASP A 47 -4.79 12.11 -12.46
C ASP A 47 -3.54 11.57 -11.73
N HIS A 48 -3.76 10.82 -10.66
CA HIS A 48 -2.69 10.22 -9.83
C HIS A 48 -3.18 8.95 -9.08
N GLY A 49 -4.04 8.17 -9.73
CA GLY A 49 -4.62 6.92 -9.19
C GLY A 49 -3.71 5.69 -9.34
N GLY A 50 -2.56 5.84 -10.00
CA GLY A 50 -1.55 4.79 -10.18
C GLY A 50 -1.84 3.80 -11.31
N GLY A 51 -2.65 4.19 -12.29
CA GLY A 51 -3.00 3.36 -13.46
C GLY A 51 -1.98 3.45 -14.60
N THR A 52 -1.19 4.52 -14.65
CA THR A 52 -0.15 4.73 -15.68
C THR A 52 1.24 4.95 -15.07
N ALA A 53 2.27 4.83 -15.92
CA ALA A 53 3.65 5.14 -15.55
C ALA A 53 3.78 6.58 -15.04
N GLU A 54 3.11 7.56 -15.68
CA GLU A 54 3.17 8.95 -15.24
C GLU A 54 2.55 9.18 -13.86
N GLU A 55 1.69 8.29 -13.38
CA GLU A 55 1.06 8.39 -12.05
C GLU A 55 1.88 7.70 -10.95
N VAL A 56 2.65 6.65 -11.28
CA VAL A 56 3.43 5.87 -10.30
C VAL A 56 4.91 6.23 -10.26
N GLU A 57 5.43 6.86 -11.31
CA GLU A 57 6.82 7.33 -11.38
C GLU A 57 6.94 8.76 -10.88
N THR A 58 7.99 9.03 -10.09
CA THR A 58 8.26 10.36 -9.56
C THR A 58 9.78 10.59 -9.51
N SER A 59 10.19 11.86 -9.41
CA SER A 59 11.61 12.19 -9.38
C SER A 59 12.19 12.08 -7.97
N LEU A 60 13.47 11.72 -7.91
CA LEU A 60 14.32 11.83 -6.72
C LEU A 60 15.63 12.51 -7.14
N PHE A 61 15.94 13.62 -6.48
CA PHE A 61 17.20 14.34 -6.60
C PHE A 61 17.96 14.24 -5.28
N ALA A 62 19.23 13.85 -5.37
CA ALA A 62 20.11 13.72 -4.23
C ALA A 62 21.36 14.59 -4.41
N TRP A 63 21.72 15.34 -3.38
CA TRP A 63 22.91 16.17 -3.39
C TRP A 63 23.69 16.02 -2.08
N SER A 64 25.01 15.82 -2.22
CA SER A 64 25.97 15.77 -1.13
C SER A 64 27.08 16.80 -1.37
N PRO A 65 27.60 17.48 -0.34
CA PRO A 65 28.70 18.42 -0.49
C PRO A 65 30.02 17.75 -0.86
N ARG A 66 30.13 16.42 -0.71
CA ARG A 66 31.30 15.64 -1.10
C ARG A 66 30.95 14.74 -2.27
N THR A 67 31.71 14.86 -3.36
CA THR A 67 31.56 14.01 -4.53
C THR A 67 32.14 12.61 -4.24
N PRO A 68 31.43 11.53 -4.59
CA PRO A 68 32.02 10.19 -4.63
C PRO A 68 33.25 10.14 -5.57
N PRO A 69 34.24 9.25 -5.31
CA PRO A 69 35.34 9.03 -6.25
C PRO A 69 34.85 8.49 -7.60
N ASP A 70 35.46 8.94 -8.70
CA ASP A 70 35.10 8.53 -10.08
C ASP A 70 35.12 7.01 -10.27
N ALA A 71 36.06 6.32 -9.61
CA ALA A 71 36.16 4.86 -9.65
C ALA A 71 34.88 4.17 -9.13
N VAL A 72 34.23 4.73 -8.12
CA VAL A 72 32.95 4.19 -7.60
C VAL A 72 31.82 4.48 -8.57
N LEU A 73 31.75 5.71 -9.10
CA LEU A 73 30.74 6.09 -10.08
C LEU A 73 30.78 5.18 -11.33
N SER A 74 31.98 4.78 -11.77
CA SER A 74 32.14 3.92 -12.95
C SER A 74 31.60 2.49 -12.79
N VAL A 75 31.48 1.98 -11.57
CA VAL A 75 30.95 0.63 -11.28
C VAL A 75 29.44 0.65 -11.06
N LEU A 76 28.87 1.83 -10.82
CA LEU A 76 27.46 2.04 -10.50
C LEU A 76 26.62 2.42 -11.73
N ASP A 77 27.21 2.44 -12.91
CA ASP A 77 26.59 2.99 -14.11
C ASP A 77 25.52 2.05 -14.71
N ASP A 78 24.36 2.01 -14.06
CA ASP A 78 23.09 1.53 -14.61
C ASP A 78 22.27 2.71 -15.20
N SER A 79 22.91 3.86 -15.44
CA SER A 79 22.24 5.09 -15.81
C SER A 79 21.84 5.12 -17.30
N SER A 80 20.67 5.68 -17.58
CA SER A 80 20.23 5.94 -18.95
C SER A 80 20.54 7.37 -19.32
N CYS A 81 21.49 7.57 -20.23
CA CYS A 81 21.90 8.88 -20.71
C CYS A 81 21.10 9.29 -21.96
N THR A 82 20.54 10.49 -21.92
CA THR A 82 19.83 11.10 -23.06
C THR A 82 20.30 12.53 -23.26
N VAL A 83 20.23 13.02 -24.49
CA VAL A 83 20.55 14.42 -24.80
C VAL A 83 19.30 15.26 -24.56
N ASN A 84 19.40 16.25 -23.67
CA ASN A 84 18.28 17.14 -23.37
C ASN A 84 18.01 18.13 -24.53
N LEU A 85 16.97 18.95 -24.39
CA LEU A 85 16.58 19.95 -25.39
C LEU A 85 17.65 21.04 -25.66
N HIS A 86 18.65 21.17 -24.78
CA HIS A 86 19.77 22.12 -24.88
C HIS A 86 21.04 21.48 -25.44
N GLY A 87 21.02 20.19 -25.80
CA GLY A 87 22.18 19.47 -26.30
C GLY A 87 23.12 18.94 -25.22
N GLU A 88 22.72 18.95 -23.95
CA GLU A 88 23.51 18.44 -22.83
C GLU A 88 23.17 16.98 -22.54
N GLU A 89 24.18 16.17 -22.28
CA GLU A 89 24.00 14.78 -21.86
C GLU A 89 23.52 14.74 -20.40
N VAL A 90 22.36 14.12 -20.19
CA VAL A 90 21.76 13.94 -18.87
C VAL A 90 21.53 12.45 -18.65
N CYS A 91 22.18 11.91 -17.62
CA CYS A 91 22.04 10.53 -17.21
C CYS A 91 21.09 10.42 -16.03
N VAL A 92 20.12 9.51 -16.11
CA VAL A 92 19.13 9.26 -15.08
C VAL A 92 19.15 7.80 -14.70
N SER A 93 19.23 7.53 -13.40
CA SER A 93 19.11 6.20 -12.82
C SER A 93 17.72 5.97 -12.23
N THR A 94 17.37 4.72 -11.97
CA THR A 94 16.08 4.34 -11.41
C THR A 94 16.23 3.66 -10.05
N MET A 95 15.30 3.94 -9.15
CA MET A 95 15.18 3.25 -7.86
C MET A 95 13.73 2.92 -7.56
N GLN A 96 13.51 1.82 -6.85
CA GLN A 96 12.17 1.45 -6.39
C GLN A 96 11.87 2.20 -5.09
N GLN A 97 10.64 2.71 -4.92
CA GLN A 97 10.28 3.43 -3.68
C GLN A 97 10.46 2.57 -2.42
N LEU A 98 10.27 1.24 -2.53
CA LEU A 98 10.48 0.32 -1.42
C LEU A 98 11.95 0.28 -0.92
N ASP A 99 12.91 0.66 -1.76
CA ASP A 99 14.34 0.71 -1.43
C ASP A 99 14.68 1.94 -0.56
N PHE A 100 13.82 2.96 -0.54
CA PHE A 100 14.08 4.23 0.14
C PHE A 100 14.33 4.04 1.64
N ALA A 101 13.44 3.34 2.34
CA ALA A 101 13.49 3.24 3.80
C ALA A 101 14.80 2.59 4.31
N VAL A 102 15.24 1.50 3.69
CA VAL A 102 16.50 0.83 4.06
C VAL A 102 17.72 1.63 3.64
N THR A 103 17.66 2.33 2.49
CA THR A 103 18.75 3.18 2.01
C THR A 103 19.01 4.33 2.99
N ILE A 104 17.96 5.04 3.39
CA ILE A 104 18.09 6.14 4.37
C ILE A 104 18.54 5.61 5.72
N SER A 105 18.03 4.47 6.15
CA SER A 105 18.46 3.85 7.41
C SER A 105 19.96 3.49 7.39
N ALA A 106 20.47 3.01 6.25
CA ALA A 106 21.89 2.70 6.06
C ALA A 106 22.75 3.97 6.11
N LEU A 107 22.29 5.05 5.46
CA LEU A 107 22.98 6.35 5.46
C LEU A 107 23.02 7.01 6.84
N LEU A 108 21.96 6.86 7.64
CA LEU A 108 21.87 7.39 8.99
C LEU A 108 22.57 6.50 10.05
N GLY A 109 22.93 5.27 9.68
CA GLY A 109 23.50 4.29 10.62
C GLY A 109 22.49 3.81 11.68
N ILE A 110 21.20 3.72 11.33
CA ILE A 110 20.13 3.25 12.21
C ILE A 110 19.62 1.86 11.78
N PRO A 111 18.97 1.10 12.67
CA PRO A 111 18.43 -0.21 12.32
C PRO A 111 17.41 -0.16 11.17
N PHE A 112 17.44 -1.17 10.29
CA PHE A 112 16.49 -1.29 9.19
C PHE A 112 15.06 -1.56 9.69
N PRO A 113 14.04 -0.87 9.13
CA PRO A 113 12.66 -1.09 9.53
C PRO A 113 12.25 -2.54 9.32
N PHE A 114 11.67 -3.16 10.35
CA PHE A 114 11.34 -4.59 10.34
C PHE A 114 10.47 -5.02 9.14
N GLY A 115 9.50 -4.20 8.74
CA GLY A 115 8.59 -4.49 7.64
C GLY A 115 9.10 -4.11 6.25
N SER A 116 10.32 -3.59 6.13
CA SER A 116 10.87 -3.25 4.82
C SER A 116 11.35 -4.51 4.10
N ILE A 117 11.07 -4.57 2.80
CA ILE A 117 11.56 -5.61 1.88
C ILE A 117 12.51 -5.04 0.83
N GLY A 118 12.94 -3.79 1.05
CA GLY A 118 13.80 -3.08 0.13
C GLY A 118 15.25 -3.47 0.22
N ARG A 119 15.97 -2.96 -0.75
CA ARG A 119 17.41 -3.11 -0.91
C ARG A 119 18.07 -1.75 -0.81
N VAL A 120 19.18 -1.64 -0.10
CA VAL A 120 19.97 -0.40 -0.08
C VAL A 120 20.39 -0.05 -1.50
N ASN A 121 20.04 1.15 -1.98
CA ASN A 121 20.42 1.62 -3.30
C ASN A 121 21.92 1.99 -3.31
N PRO A 122 22.71 1.45 -4.26
CA PRO A 122 24.16 1.63 -4.24
C PRO A 122 24.60 3.05 -4.59
N GLU A 123 23.90 3.75 -5.49
CA GLU A 123 24.21 5.12 -5.91
C GLU A 123 24.01 6.12 -4.78
N LEU A 124 22.85 6.07 -4.11
CA LEU A 124 22.59 6.90 -2.94
C LEU A 124 23.54 6.57 -1.78
N TYR A 125 23.87 5.29 -1.60
CA TYR A 125 24.84 4.88 -0.58
C TYR A 125 26.25 5.43 -0.87
N ALA A 126 26.67 5.48 -2.14
CA ALA A 126 27.96 6.04 -2.54
C ALA A 126 28.11 7.54 -2.21
N LEU A 127 27.02 8.30 -2.13
CA LEU A 127 27.06 9.70 -1.70
C LEU A 127 27.59 9.90 -0.28
N SER A 128 27.64 8.84 0.55
CA SER A 128 28.18 8.87 1.90
C SER A 128 29.70 8.68 2.00
N ILE A 129 30.39 8.24 0.93
CA ILE A 129 31.82 7.87 0.95
C ILE A 129 32.69 8.98 1.50
N GLY A 130 32.41 10.22 1.10
CA GLY A 130 33.18 11.39 1.51
C GLY A 130 33.25 11.54 3.04
N THR A 131 32.26 11.07 3.79
CA THR A 131 32.24 11.16 5.27
C THR A 131 33.20 10.18 5.96
N TRP A 132 33.58 9.08 5.28
CA TRP A 132 34.39 8.01 5.88
C TRP A 132 35.88 8.36 6.00
N VAL A 133 36.37 9.28 5.16
CA VAL A 133 37.79 9.67 5.10
C VAL A 133 38.27 10.31 6.42
N ASN A 134 37.37 11.00 7.15
CA ASN A 134 37.72 11.67 8.41
C ASN A 134 37.98 10.69 9.57
N GLN A 135 37.52 9.43 9.49
CA GLN A 135 37.83 8.40 10.50
C GLN A 135 39.23 7.81 10.36
N ARG A 136 39.89 7.93 9.20
CA ARG A 136 41.20 7.30 8.92
C ARG A 136 42.41 8.09 9.41
N ARG A 137 42.25 9.31 9.93
CA ARG A 137 43.37 10.19 10.31
C ARG A 137 44.13 9.74 11.58
N GLY A 138 43.72 8.64 12.22
CA GLY A 138 44.31 8.13 13.48
C GLY A 138 45.15 6.86 13.37
N THR A 139 45.22 6.17 12.22
CA THR A 139 45.91 4.87 12.12
C THR A 139 46.77 4.82 10.86
N ASN A 140 48.09 4.81 11.07
CA ASN A 140 49.18 4.36 10.19
C ASN A 140 48.97 4.49 8.67
N ALA A 141 49.65 5.48 8.08
CA ALA A 141 49.67 5.82 6.66
C ALA A 141 50.37 4.78 5.74
N CYS A 142 50.07 3.48 5.90
CA CYS A 142 50.66 2.41 5.08
C CYS A 142 49.70 1.74 4.10
N THR A 143 48.42 2.13 4.04
CA THR A 143 47.46 1.53 3.10
C THR A 143 46.84 2.61 2.21
N SER A 144 47.34 2.74 0.97
CA SER A 144 46.51 3.22 -0.13
C SER A 144 45.49 2.12 -0.46
N GLN A 145 44.46 2.02 0.40
CA GLN A 145 43.27 1.25 0.10
C GLN A 145 42.58 1.95 -1.08
N ASP A 146 42.28 1.21 -2.15
CA ASP A 146 41.47 1.72 -3.24
C ASP A 146 40.09 2.13 -2.67
N ASP A 147 39.66 3.36 -2.94
CA ASP A 147 38.39 3.87 -2.42
C ASP A 147 37.21 3.02 -2.91
N LEU A 148 37.36 2.40 -4.09
CA LEU A 148 36.39 1.44 -4.63
C LEU A 148 36.31 0.16 -3.77
N GLU A 149 37.44 -0.48 -3.47
CA GLU A 149 37.47 -1.69 -2.64
C GLU A 149 36.90 -1.41 -1.24
N ALA A 150 37.27 -0.25 -0.67
CA ALA A 150 36.76 0.18 0.63
C ALA A 150 35.23 0.37 0.64
N TRP A 151 34.69 0.97 -0.43
CA TRP A 151 33.26 1.14 -0.58
C TRP A 151 32.54 -0.19 -0.79
N MET A 152 33.05 -1.05 -1.66
CA MET A 152 32.48 -2.38 -1.90
C MET A 152 32.41 -3.21 -0.62
N GLY A 153 33.47 -3.18 0.20
CA GLY A 153 33.49 -3.86 1.49
C GLY A 153 32.38 -3.40 2.44
N ARG A 154 32.24 -2.07 2.63
CA ARG A 154 31.19 -1.50 3.48
C ARG A 154 29.80 -1.72 2.93
N TYR A 155 29.64 -1.64 1.61
CA TYR A 155 28.37 -1.89 0.97
C TYR A 155 27.94 -3.36 1.13
N ALA A 156 28.88 -4.30 1.01
CA ALA A 156 28.62 -5.72 1.28
C ALA A 156 28.21 -5.97 2.75
N GLU A 157 28.84 -5.30 3.73
CA GLU A 157 28.43 -5.37 5.15
C GLU A 157 27.00 -4.86 5.36
N VAL A 158 26.66 -3.72 4.75
CA VAL A 158 25.32 -3.14 4.79
C VAL A 158 24.28 -4.07 4.17
N LEU A 159 24.59 -4.67 3.01
CA LEU A 159 23.72 -5.65 2.37
C LEU A 159 23.56 -6.93 3.18
N CYS A 160 24.60 -7.38 3.91
CA CYS A 160 24.49 -8.51 4.84
C CYS A 160 23.43 -8.25 5.91
N VAL A 161 23.46 -7.08 6.56
CA VAL A 161 22.45 -6.68 7.55
C VAL A 161 21.07 -6.54 6.91
N ASN A 162 21.01 -6.04 5.67
CA ASN A 162 19.75 -5.87 4.93
C ASN A 162 19.12 -7.24 4.65
N CYS A 163 19.90 -8.20 4.18
CA CYS A 163 19.46 -9.56 3.92
C CYS A 163 18.98 -10.23 5.21
N TRP A 164 19.69 -10.04 6.32
CA TRP A 164 19.29 -10.58 7.62
C TRP A 164 17.96 -10.00 8.11
N GLN A 165 17.74 -8.68 7.99
CA GLN A 165 16.46 -8.08 8.36
C GLN A 165 15.32 -8.61 7.49
N VAL A 166 15.50 -8.68 6.17
CA VAL A 166 14.49 -9.21 5.24
C VAL A 166 14.19 -10.67 5.54
N LYS A 167 15.21 -11.50 5.79
CA LYS A 167 15.05 -12.90 6.20
C LYS A 167 14.18 -13.04 7.45
N ARG A 168 14.43 -12.21 8.47
CA ARG A 168 13.62 -12.20 9.70
C ARG A 168 12.16 -11.83 9.44
N TYR A 169 11.94 -10.86 8.55
CA TYR A 169 10.59 -10.49 8.14
C TYR A 169 9.88 -11.64 7.41
N ILE A 170 10.56 -12.29 6.46
CA ILE A 170 10.05 -13.46 5.73
C ILE A 170 9.63 -14.56 6.69
N ASP A 171 10.48 -14.89 7.67
CA ASP A 171 10.22 -15.97 8.62
C ASP A 171 8.99 -15.68 9.46
N GLN A 172 8.87 -14.45 9.96
CA GLN A 172 7.71 -14.02 10.73
C GLN A 172 6.44 -14.01 9.87
N TYR A 173 6.50 -13.43 8.68
CA TYR A 173 5.36 -13.35 7.78
C TYR A 173 4.88 -14.74 7.38
N SER A 174 5.79 -15.63 6.98
CA SER A 174 5.47 -16.99 6.54
C SER A 174 4.91 -17.85 7.68
N ALA A 175 5.32 -17.59 8.92
CA ALA A 175 4.78 -18.29 10.10
C ALA A 175 3.38 -17.82 10.50
N THR A 176 3.01 -16.56 10.23
CA THR A 176 1.73 -15.98 10.69
C THR A 176 0.67 -15.81 9.61
N SER A 177 1.06 -15.75 8.34
CA SER A 177 0.14 -15.45 7.24
C SER A 177 -0.70 -16.66 6.84
N VAL A 178 -2.00 -16.46 6.69
CA VAL A 178 -2.96 -17.52 6.31
C VAL A 178 -2.77 -17.97 4.87
N ILE A 179 -2.47 -17.04 3.96
CA ILE A 179 -2.22 -17.32 2.53
C ILE A 179 -0.73 -17.64 2.31
N GLY A 180 0.16 -16.89 2.97
CA GLY A 180 1.60 -17.11 2.92
C GLY A 180 2.20 -16.96 1.52
N PHE A 181 3.42 -17.48 1.34
CA PHE A 181 4.07 -17.61 0.03
C PHE A 181 4.06 -19.09 -0.40
N PRO A 182 4.05 -19.40 -1.71
CA PRO A 182 4.22 -20.77 -2.18
C PRO A 182 5.51 -21.40 -1.63
N SER A 183 5.43 -22.66 -1.21
CA SER A 183 6.55 -23.32 -0.54
C SER A 183 7.78 -23.50 -1.43
N GLU A 184 7.58 -23.73 -2.73
CA GLU A 184 8.65 -23.87 -3.72
C GLU A 184 9.42 -22.56 -3.91
N ASP A 185 8.69 -21.46 -4.12
CA ASP A 185 9.27 -20.12 -4.25
C ASP A 185 10.01 -19.72 -2.97
N LEU A 186 9.40 -20.00 -1.81
CA LEU A 186 10.04 -19.72 -0.52
C LEU A 186 11.33 -20.52 -0.35
N GLN A 187 11.35 -21.81 -0.70
CA GLN A 187 12.57 -22.63 -0.67
C GLN A 187 13.66 -22.06 -1.58
N HIS A 188 13.31 -21.62 -2.78
CA HIS A 188 14.26 -20.98 -3.69
C HIS A 188 14.87 -19.71 -3.10
N ILE A 189 14.05 -18.85 -2.48
CA ILE A 189 14.53 -17.63 -1.81
C ILE A 189 15.44 -17.96 -0.61
N MET A 190 15.12 -19.02 0.16
CA MET A 190 15.97 -19.46 1.28
C MET A 190 17.31 -20.05 0.82
N ASP A 191 17.34 -20.72 -0.34
CA ASP A 191 18.57 -21.22 -0.95
C ASP A 191 19.48 -20.05 -1.40
N LEU A 192 18.92 -19.03 -2.05
CA LEU A 192 19.65 -17.81 -2.41
C LEU A 192 20.26 -17.13 -1.18
N TYR A 193 19.49 -17.01 -0.10
CA TYR A 193 19.99 -16.46 1.17
C TYR A 193 21.15 -17.28 1.74
N SER A 194 21.00 -18.61 1.76
CA SER A 194 22.00 -19.51 2.35
C SER A 194 23.32 -19.44 1.57
N ARG A 195 23.25 -19.46 0.22
CA ARG A 195 24.42 -19.25 -0.65
C ARG A 195 25.09 -17.91 -0.41
N ALA A 196 24.32 -16.83 -0.28
CA ALA A 196 24.87 -15.51 -0.01
C ALA A 196 25.60 -15.43 1.35
N GLN A 197 25.09 -16.11 2.38
CA GLN A 197 25.72 -16.14 3.71
C GLN A 197 26.98 -17.02 3.77
N GLU A 198 26.98 -18.17 3.10
CA GLU A 198 28.14 -19.07 3.04
C GLU A 198 29.34 -18.39 2.38
N ASN A 199 29.13 -17.72 1.25
CA ASN A 199 30.17 -16.97 0.53
C ASN A 199 30.83 -15.89 1.41
N TRP A 200 30.05 -15.20 2.23
CA TRP A 200 30.54 -14.15 3.12
C TRP A 200 31.43 -14.73 4.23
N SER A 201 31.00 -15.83 4.83
CA SER A 201 31.77 -16.52 5.87
C SER A 201 33.13 -17.01 5.37
N ALA A 202 33.19 -17.53 4.14
CA ALA A 202 34.44 -17.93 3.50
C ALA A 202 35.36 -16.74 3.23
N SER A 203 34.80 -15.62 2.77
CA SER A 203 35.55 -14.39 2.45
C SER A 203 36.20 -13.74 3.67
N LEU A 204 35.53 -13.76 4.82
CA LEU A 204 36.06 -13.28 6.10
C LEU A 204 37.26 -14.09 6.59
N ILE A 205 37.27 -15.41 6.34
CA ILE A 205 38.37 -16.30 6.74
C ILE A 205 39.63 -16.03 5.90
N THR A 206 39.48 -15.89 4.59
CA THR A 206 40.60 -15.66 3.66
C THR A 206 41.28 -14.29 3.88
N SER A 207 40.52 -13.28 4.34
CA SER A 207 41.02 -11.92 4.58
C SER A 207 42.00 -11.78 5.77
N SER A 208 42.28 -12.86 6.51
CA SER A 208 43.15 -12.87 7.69
C SER A 208 44.60 -13.31 7.43
N SER A 209 44.97 -13.60 6.18
CA SER A 209 46.32 -14.00 5.75
C SER A 209 46.84 -13.01 4.70
N GLU A 210 47.88 -12.23 5.01
CA GLU A 210 48.31 -11.06 4.21
C GLU A 210 49.42 -11.38 3.18
N THR A 211 49.21 -11.19 1.86
CA THR A 211 50.32 -10.98 0.88
C THR A 211 49.96 -10.08 -0.33
N CYS A 212 50.77 -9.02 -0.55
CA CYS A 212 50.28 -7.70 -0.95
C CYS A 212 50.12 -7.33 -2.46
N SER A 213 50.12 -8.23 -3.46
CA SER A 213 50.09 -7.77 -4.88
C SER A 213 49.22 -8.53 -5.89
N GLN A 214 49.13 -9.86 -5.85
CA GLN A 214 48.16 -10.61 -6.69
C GLN A 214 46.76 -10.68 -6.05
N GLU A 215 46.65 -10.48 -4.73
CA GLU A 215 45.39 -10.53 -3.97
C GLU A 215 44.41 -9.39 -4.27
N LYS A 216 44.86 -8.20 -4.70
CA LYS A 216 43.96 -7.04 -4.85
C LYS A 216 42.87 -7.23 -5.92
N VAL A 217 43.24 -7.82 -7.06
CA VAL A 217 42.29 -8.08 -8.17
C VAL A 217 41.33 -9.21 -7.80
N GLU A 218 41.83 -10.24 -7.12
CA GLU A 218 41.03 -11.39 -6.69
C GLU A 218 40.02 -10.99 -5.60
N LYS A 219 40.43 -10.16 -4.64
CA LYS A 219 39.57 -9.66 -3.56
C LYS A 219 38.45 -8.74 -4.04
N GLY A 220 38.72 -7.86 -5.01
CA GLY A 220 37.69 -7.04 -5.65
C GLY A 220 36.63 -7.89 -6.36
N SER A 221 37.05 -8.95 -7.06
CA SER A 221 36.14 -9.91 -7.69
C SER A 221 35.28 -10.66 -6.68
N VAL A 222 35.83 -11.05 -5.53
CA VAL A 222 35.09 -11.74 -4.46
C VAL A 222 34.02 -10.82 -3.85
N LEU A 223 34.37 -9.55 -3.60
CA LEU A 223 33.41 -8.56 -3.09
C LEU A 223 32.25 -8.31 -4.06
N LEU A 224 32.54 -8.24 -5.36
CA LEU A 224 31.50 -8.07 -6.38
C LEU A 224 30.53 -9.26 -6.39
N GLN A 225 31.06 -10.49 -6.42
CA GLN A 225 30.25 -11.71 -6.36
C GLN A 225 29.38 -11.76 -5.09
N GLN A 226 29.90 -11.28 -3.96
CA GLN A 226 29.15 -11.21 -2.72
C GLN A 226 28.01 -10.18 -2.77
N ILE A 227 28.29 -8.99 -3.31
CA ILE A 227 27.29 -7.93 -3.51
C ILE A 227 26.17 -8.45 -4.42
N ASP A 228 26.53 -9.13 -5.51
CA ASP A 228 25.58 -9.73 -6.44
C ASP A 228 24.71 -10.80 -5.77
N ALA A 229 25.29 -11.71 -4.99
CA ALA A 229 24.53 -12.72 -4.26
C ALA A 229 23.50 -12.12 -3.28
N TYR A 230 23.87 -11.06 -2.56
CA TYR A 230 22.92 -10.34 -1.69
C TYR A 230 21.85 -9.60 -2.49
N ASN A 231 22.24 -8.93 -3.58
CA ASN A 231 21.31 -8.25 -4.48
C ASN A 231 20.28 -9.23 -5.07
N ASP A 232 20.72 -10.41 -5.49
CA ASP A 232 19.86 -11.44 -6.08
C ASP A 232 18.83 -11.95 -5.08
N PHE A 233 19.24 -12.22 -3.83
CA PHE A 233 18.30 -12.58 -2.77
C PHE A 233 17.23 -11.48 -2.55
N LEU A 234 17.66 -10.22 -2.34
CA LEU A 234 16.77 -9.10 -2.05
C LEU A 234 15.81 -8.81 -3.23
N LYS A 235 16.34 -8.79 -4.46
CA LYS A 235 15.54 -8.60 -5.69
C LYS A 235 14.53 -9.72 -5.87
N SER A 236 14.95 -10.98 -5.70
CA SER A 236 14.08 -12.14 -5.90
C SER A 236 12.95 -12.17 -4.87
N PHE A 237 13.25 -11.86 -3.60
CA PHE A 237 12.20 -11.78 -2.59
C PHE A 237 11.25 -10.61 -2.84
N ALA A 238 11.76 -9.42 -3.18
CA ALA A 238 10.90 -8.28 -3.50
C ALA A 238 10.00 -8.55 -4.71
N LYS A 239 10.45 -9.37 -5.67
CA LYS A 239 9.64 -9.82 -6.81
C LYS A 239 8.54 -10.79 -6.37
N LEU A 240 8.86 -11.78 -5.55
CA LEU A 240 7.89 -12.74 -4.99
C LEU A 240 6.84 -12.03 -4.11
N ALA A 241 7.28 -11.08 -3.29
CA ALA A 241 6.40 -10.30 -2.44
C ALA A 241 5.44 -9.45 -3.26
N ARG A 242 5.90 -8.79 -4.34
CA ARG A 242 5.03 -8.08 -5.27
C ARG A 242 4.01 -9.03 -5.89
N SER A 243 4.43 -10.17 -6.44
CA SER A 243 3.49 -11.10 -7.08
C SER A 243 2.43 -11.62 -6.11
N ALA A 244 2.76 -11.84 -4.83
CA ALA A 244 1.82 -12.36 -3.85
C ALA A 244 0.92 -11.29 -3.19
N TRP A 245 1.39 -10.04 -3.08
CA TRP A 245 0.65 -8.96 -2.38
C TRP A 245 -0.15 -8.06 -3.31
N THR A 246 0.20 -7.98 -4.60
CA THR A 246 -0.54 -7.19 -5.59
C THR A 246 -1.42 -8.08 -6.47
N GLU A 247 -2.25 -8.93 -5.87
CA GLU A 247 -3.19 -9.76 -6.63
C GLU A 247 -4.60 -9.16 -6.61
N PHE A 248 -5.04 -8.72 -7.78
CA PHE A 248 -6.45 -8.63 -8.10
C PHE A 248 -6.87 -9.99 -8.67
N ASP A 249 -7.54 -10.83 -7.86
CA ASP A 249 -8.12 -12.07 -8.35
C ASP A 249 -9.31 -11.74 -9.27
N LEU A 250 -9.00 -11.54 -10.56
CA LEU A 250 -9.97 -11.17 -11.59
C LEU A 250 -11.15 -12.14 -11.67
N TRP A 251 -10.93 -13.42 -11.33
CA TRP A 251 -11.98 -14.42 -11.33
C TRP A 251 -12.96 -14.18 -10.18
N SER A 252 -12.46 -13.99 -8.96
CA SER A 252 -13.27 -13.64 -7.79
C SER A 252 -13.98 -12.29 -7.96
N MET A 253 -13.29 -11.29 -8.54
CA MET A 253 -13.91 -10.00 -8.89
C MET A 253 -15.04 -10.17 -9.91
N GLY A 254 -14.82 -11.01 -10.93
CA GLY A 254 -15.82 -11.32 -11.96
C GLY A 254 -17.05 -12.04 -11.39
N ILE A 255 -16.84 -13.00 -10.48
CA ILE A 255 -17.94 -13.66 -9.74
C ILE A 255 -18.70 -12.62 -8.90
N GLY A 256 -17.99 -11.75 -8.18
CA GLY A 256 -18.60 -10.67 -7.40
C GLY A 256 -19.49 -9.75 -8.25
N LEU A 257 -18.98 -9.30 -9.40
CA LEU A 257 -19.73 -8.51 -10.38
C LEU A 257 -20.96 -9.24 -10.93
N LEU A 258 -20.83 -10.53 -11.27
CA LEU A 258 -21.94 -11.33 -11.76
C LEU A 258 -23.03 -11.49 -10.68
N LEU A 259 -22.65 -11.78 -9.44
CA LEU A 259 -23.57 -11.87 -8.31
C LEU A 259 -24.28 -10.54 -8.05
N MET A 260 -23.56 -9.42 -8.16
CA MET A 260 -24.14 -8.09 -8.04
C MET A 260 -25.18 -7.84 -9.16
N MET A 261 -24.87 -8.15 -10.41
CA MET A 261 -25.82 -7.99 -11.52
C MET A 261 -27.06 -8.87 -11.35
N LEU A 262 -26.87 -10.15 -11.00
CA LEU A 262 -27.97 -11.08 -10.71
C LEU A 262 -28.85 -10.57 -9.56
N SER A 263 -28.25 -9.98 -8.54
CA SER A 263 -28.99 -9.42 -7.41
C SER A 263 -29.94 -8.29 -7.81
N VAL A 264 -29.47 -7.38 -8.67
CA VAL A 264 -30.29 -6.27 -9.18
C VAL A 264 -31.43 -6.81 -10.03
N ILE A 265 -31.16 -7.81 -10.88
CA ILE A 265 -32.18 -8.44 -11.73
C ILE A 265 -33.26 -9.15 -10.90
N ILE A 266 -32.86 -9.93 -9.90
CA ILE A 266 -33.79 -10.63 -9.00
C ILE A 266 -34.68 -9.62 -8.28
N GLN A 267 -34.10 -8.53 -7.79
CA GLN A 267 -34.85 -7.50 -7.09
C GLN A 267 -35.80 -6.72 -8.00
N ALA A 268 -35.36 -6.32 -9.18
CA ALA A 268 -36.23 -5.68 -10.17
C ALA A 268 -37.41 -6.60 -10.53
N SER A 269 -37.13 -7.89 -10.75
CA SER A 269 -38.15 -8.90 -11.07
C SER A 269 -39.15 -9.10 -9.92
N MET A 270 -38.67 -9.13 -8.67
CA MET A 270 -39.53 -9.23 -7.48
C MET A 270 -40.38 -7.97 -7.28
N LEU A 271 -39.82 -6.79 -7.52
CA LEU A 271 -40.55 -5.52 -7.45
C LEU A 271 -41.67 -5.47 -8.50
N VAL A 272 -41.37 -5.85 -9.74
CA VAL A 272 -42.36 -5.94 -10.83
C VAL A 272 -43.45 -6.95 -10.48
N ASN A 273 -43.10 -8.15 -10.02
CA ASN A 273 -44.08 -9.17 -9.62
C ASN A 273 -44.96 -8.71 -8.45
N MET A 274 -44.41 -8.03 -7.45
CA MET A 274 -45.20 -7.43 -6.37
C MET A 274 -46.18 -6.39 -6.89
N THR A 275 -45.78 -5.60 -7.88
CA THR A 275 -46.64 -4.57 -8.49
C THR A 275 -47.76 -5.19 -9.33
N ILE A 276 -47.45 -6.25 -10.09
CA ILE A 276 -48.42 -6.95 -10.96
C ILE A 276 -49.41 -7.78 -10.13
N SER A 277 -48.97 -8.60 -9.16
CA SER A 277 -49.87 -9.41 -8.32
C SER A 277 -50.81 -8.56 -7.47
N GLN A 278 -50.42 -7.34 -7.11
CA GLN A 278 -51.31 -6.42 -6.40
C GLN A 278 -52.38 -5.80 -7.29
N SER A 279 -52.20 -5.77 -8.61
CA SER A 279 -53.26 -5.35 -9.55
C SER A 279 -54.34 -6.44 -9.73
N SER A 280 -54.01 -7.70 -9.45
CA SER A 280 -54.89 -8.85 -9.69
C SER A 280 -55.57 -9.44 -8.43
N ASP A 281 -55.06 -9.22 -7.20
CA ASP A 281 -55.59 -9.90 -6.01
C ASP A 281 -56.17 -8.96 -4.93
N GLN A 282 -57.49 -9.05 -4.75
CA GLN A 282 -58.23 -8.54 -3.59
C GLN A 282 -58.43 -9.60 -2.48
N LYS A 283 -57.83 -10.80 -2.58
CA LYS A 283 -58.06 -11.92 -1.63
C LYS A 283 -56.84 -12.84 -1.45
N SER A 284 -55.82 -12.44 -0.68
CA SER A 284 -54.97 -13.36 0.10
C SER A 284 -53.89 -12.57 0.86
N SER A 285 -53.99 -12.52 2.20
CA SER A 285 -52.99 -11.85 3.06
C SER A 285 -51.70 -12.67 3.22
N GLY A 286 -51.71 -13.97 2.92
CA GLY A 286 -50.62 -14.89 3.23
C GLY A 286 -49.49 -14.95 2.20
N SER A 287 -49.78 -14.76 0.91
CA SER A 287 -48.75 -14.85 -0.14
C SER A 287 -47.79 -13.66 -0.11
N SER A 288 -48.28 -12.48 0.26
CA SER A 288 -47.47 -11.25 0.30
C SER A 288 -46.33 -11.32 1.33
N ILE A 289 -46.52 -12.03 2.44
CA ILE A 289 -45.53 -12.17 3.52
C ILE A 289 -44.33 -13.01 3.07
N ILE A 290 -44.58 -14.12 2.38
CA ILE A 290 -43.54 -15.03 1.89
C ILE A 290 -42.65 -14.31 0.87
N HIS A 291 -43.24 -13.51 -0.02
CA HIS A 291 -42.47 -12.73 -1.00
C HIS A 291 -41.61 -11.64 -0.33
N ARG A 292 -42.08 -10.98 0.72
CA ARG A 292 -41.33 -9.94 1.47
C ARG A 292 -40.16 -10.53 2.27
N LEU A 293 -40.39 -11.65 2.98
CA LEU A 293 -39.34 -12.35 3.73
C LEU A 293 -38.30 -12.97 2.78
N SER A 294 -38.73 -13.54 1.66
CA SER A 294 -37.84 -14.08 0.62
C SER A 294 -36.92 -13.01 0.03
N LEU A 295 -37.45 -11.80 -0.20
CA LEU A 295 -36.69 -10.65 -0.69
C LEU A 295 -35.59 -10.23 0.30
N ALA A 296 -35.93 -10.03 1.58
CA ALA A 296 -34.93 -9.69 2.60
C ALA A 296 -33.88 -10.79 2.79
N PHE A 297 -34.30 -12.06 2.78
CA PHE A 297 -33.37 -13.17 2.91
C PHE A 297 -32.41 -13.24 1.71
N SER A 298 -32.92 -13.07 0.49
CA SER A 298 -32.12 -13.04 -0.73
C SER A 298 -31.12 -11.88 -0.72
N LEU A 299 -31.52 -10.70 -0.25
CA LEU A 299 -30.65 -9.53 -0.06
C LEU A 299 -29.50 -9.80 0.92
N VAL A 300 -29.80 -10.46 2.05
CA VAL A 300 -28.78 -10.85 3.04
C VAL A 300 -27.82 -11.89 2.46
N VAL A 301 -28.32 -12.88 1.73
CA VAL A 301 -27.48 -13.93 1.09
C VAL A 301 -26.59 -13.35 0.00
N ILE A 302 -27.13 -12.48 -0.85
CA ILE A 302 -26.37 -11.75 -1.88
C ILE A 302 -25.24 -10.95 -1.22
N ARG A 303 -25.54 -10.24 -0.12
CA ARG A 303 -24.52 -9.48 0.59
C ARG A 303 -23.47 -10.37 1.24
N ALA A 304 -23.88 -11.48 1.85
CA ALA A 304 -22.96 -12.47 2.41
C ALA A 304 -22.01 -13.03 1.34
N ALA A 305 -22.53 -13.32 0.15
CA ALA A 305 -21.74 -13.78 -0.99
C ALA A 305 -20.84 -12.66 -1.57
N SER A 306 -21.28 -11.41 -1.50
CA SER A 306 -20.51 -10.23 -1.91
C SER A 306 -19.25 -10.01 -1.05
N PHE A 307 -19.20 -10.46 0.21
CA PHE A 307 -17.95 -10.45 0.98
C PHE A 307 -16.87 -11.39 0.43
N LEU A 308 -17.22 -12.29 -0.50
CA LEU A 308 -16.24 -13.11 -1.24
C LEU A 308 -15.64 -12.35 -2.44
N SER A 309 -16.19 -11.19 -2.80
CA SER A 309 -15.63 -10.28 -3.82
C SER A 309 -14.53 -9.45 -3.18
N ASN A 310 -13.27 -9.61 -3.61
CA ASN A 310 -12.12 -8.86 -3.05
C ASN A 310 -12.03 -7.40 -3.52
N SER A 311 -12.99 -6.91 -4.30
CA SER A 311 -12.82 -5.66 -5.07
C SER A 311 -13.73 -4.51 -4.65
N TYR A 312 -15.03 -4.75 -4.47
CA TYR A 312 -16.01 -3.69 -4.26
C TYR A 312 -16.79 -3.84 -2.96
N ILE A 313 -16.22 -4.50 -1.95
CA ILE A 313 -16.90 -4.83 -0.68
C ILE A 313 -17.64 -3.63 -0.07
N LEU A 314 -17.03 -2.44 -0.13
CA LEU A 314 -17.61 -1.18 0.36
C LEU A 314 -18.78 -0.71 -0.53
N ALA A 315 -18.59 -0.65 -1.85
CA ALA A 315 -19.61 -0.18 -2.80
C ALA A 315 -20.79 -1.16 -2.89
N GLU A 316 -20.52 -2.46 -2.96
CA GLU A 316 -21.51 -3.54 -2.92
C GLU A 316 -22.34 -3.49 -1.63
N GLY A 317 -21.70 -3.18 -0.49
CA GLY A 317 -22.39 -2.98 0.78
C GLY A 317 -23.35 -1.79 0.78
N ARG A 318 -22.92 -0.66 0.21
CA ARG A 318 -23.78 0.52 0.06
C ARG A 318 -24.97 0.24 -0.86
N VAL A 319 -24.77 -0.45 -1.99
CA VAL A 319 -25.85 -0.82 -2.91
C VAL A 319 -26.83 -1.77 -2.24
N ALA A 320 -26.36 -2.80 -1.54
CA ALA A 320 -27.23 -3.73 -0.80
C ALA A 320 -28.06 -2.99 0.26
N ASN A 321 -27.46 -2.06 1.01
CA ASN A 321 -28.16 -1.22 1.99
C ASN A 321 -29.21 -0.31 1.34
N PHE A 322 -28.86 0.37 0.26
CA PHE A 322 -29.78 1.22 -0.50
C PHE A 322 -31.00 0.43 -0.97
N LEU A 323 -30.78 -0.75 -1.52
CA LEU A 323 -31.82 -1.63 -2.02
C LEU A 323 -32.73 -2.19 -0.91
N LEU A 324 -32.13 -2.59 0.22
CA LEU A 324 -32.84 -3.01 1.44
C LEU A 324 -33.72 -1.89 2.00
N ALA A 325 -33.17 -0.69 2.15
CA ALA A 325 -33.88 0.49 2.66
C ALA A 325 -35.05 0.87 1.72
N THR A 326 -34.82 0.90 0.41
CA THR A 326 -35.84 1.26 -0.58
C THR A 326 -37.00 0.26 -0.56
N SER A 327 -36.70 -1.05 -0.45
CA SER A 327 -37.71 -2.11 -0.33
C SER A 327 -38.53 -1.99 0.97
N CYS A 328 -37.88 -1.59 2.06
CA CYS A 328 -38.52 -1.35 3.36
C CYS A 328 -39.48 -0.17 3.30
N ILE A 329 -39.04 0.96 2.76
CA ILE A 329 -39.84 2.18 2.62
C ILE A 329 -41.06 1.93 1.74
N THR A 330 -40.90 1.25 0.60
CA THR A 330 -42.05 0.89 -0.27
C THR A 330 -43.03 -0.04 0.44
N SER A 331 -42.54 -1.02 1.21
CA SER A 331 -43.38 -1.92 2.00
C SER A 331 -44.22 -1.17 3.05
N VAL A 332 -43.60 -0.26 3.80
CA VAL A 332 -44.27 0.56 4.83
C VAL A 332 -45.23 1.57 4.20
N TRP A 333 -44.80 2.31 3.18
CA TRP A 333 -45.63 3.27 2.42
C TRP A 333 -46.92 2.60 1.95
N HIS A 334 -46.80 1.39 1.39
CA HIS A 334 -47.95 0.65 0.88
C HIS A 334 -48.88 0.13 1.99
N SER A 335 -48.35 -0.32 3.13
CA SER A 335 -49.16 -0.74 4.27
C SER A 335 -49.89 0.42 4.95
N VAL A 336 -49.28 1.62 4.95
CA VAL A 336 -49.91 2.86 5.40
C VAL A 336 -51.08 3.25 4.49
N LEU A 337 -50.90 3.21 3.16
CA LEU A 337 -51.97 3.51 2.20
C LEU A 337 -53.19 2.57 2.32
N LYS A 338 -52.96 1.29 2.69
CA LYS A 338 -54.03 0.31 2.92
C LYS A 338 -54.66 0.42 4.32
N GLY A 339 -54.19 1.32 5.19
CA GLY A 339 -54.74 1.56 6.52
C GLY A 339 -54.51 0.42 7.53
N ASN A 340 -53.62 -0.53 7.23
CA ASN A 340 -53.38 -1.68 8.09
C ASN A 340 -51.88 -1.92 8.23
N ILE A 341 -51.29 -1.35 9.28
CA ILE A 341 -49.87 -1.53 9.62
C ILE A 341 -49.75 -2.83 10.40
N SER A 342 -49.36 -3.92 9.74
CA SER A 342 -49.06 -5.18 10.43
C SER A 342 -47.75 -5.09 11.22
N ILE A 343 -47.68 -5.79 12.36
CA ILE A 343 -46.46 -5.95 13.19
C ILE A 343 -45.25 -6.38 12.36
N GLU A 344 -45.49 -7.10 11.27
CA GLU A 344 -44.47 -7.62 10.35
C GLU A 344 -43.70 -6.49 9.66
N ASN A 345 -44.34 -5.36 9.33
CA ASN A 345 -43.64 -4.21 8.78
C ASN A 345 -42.66 -3.64 9.82
N PHE A 346 -43.02 -3.69 11.11
CA PHE A 346 -42.17 -3.24 12.20
C PHE A 346 -40.98 -4.18 12.41
N VAL A 347 -41.21 -5.50 12.34
CA VAL A 347 -40.14 -6.50 12.38
C VAL A 347 -39.18 -6.35 11.19
N PHE A 348 -39.69 -6.10 9.99
CA PHE A 348 -38.89 -5.87 8.80
C PHE A 348 -38.04 -4.59 8.89
N LEU A 349 -38.63 -3.52 9.42
CA LEU A 349 -37.94 -2.24 9.69
C LEU A 349 -36.81 -2.44 10.72
N LEU A 350 -37.08 -3.19 11.78
CA LEU A 350 -36.10 -3.50 12.83
C LEU A 350 -34.94 -4.36 12.27
N LEU A 351 -35.26 -5.39 11.47
CA LEU A 351 -34.27 -6.25 10.82
C LEU A 351 -33.34 -5.42 9.91
N ASN A 352 -33.90 -4.45 9.19
CA ASN A 352 -33.15 -3.52 8.33
C ASN A 352 -32.16 -2.64 9.12
N ILE A 353 -32.59 -2.11 10.26
CA ILE A 353 -31.74 -1.32 11.16
C ILE A 353 -30.58 -2.19 11.70
N PHE A 354 -30.88 -3.43 12.11
CA PHE A 354 -29.86 -4.35 12.61
C PHE A 354 -28.87 -4.79 11.53
N THR A 355 -29.31 -5.08 10.31
CA THR A 355 -28.40 -5.42 9.20
C THR A 355 -27.53 -4.22 8.82
N ARG A 356 -28.09 -3.01 8.79
CA ARG A 356 -27.32 -1.78 8.53
C ARG A 356 -26.21 -1.56 9.58
N PHE A 357 -26.54 -1.65 10.87
CA PHE A 357 -25.56 -1.48 11.95
C PHE A 357 -24.50 -2.60 11.96
N GLY A 358 -24.90 -3.84 11.71
CA GLY A 358 -23.97 -4.95 11.57
C GLY A 358 -22.96 -4.71 10.44
N ILE A 359 -23.41 -4.10 9.33
CA ILE A 359 -22.57 -3.75 8.19
C ILE A 359 -21.63 -2.57 8.52
N GLU A 360 -22.13 -1.48 9.11
CA GLU A 360 -21.31 -0.31 9.50
C GLU A 360 -20.23 -0.67 10.54
N VAL A 361 -20.57 -1.47 11.55
CA VAL A 361 -19.60 -1.94 12.56
C VAL A 361 -18.53 -2.83 11.91
N GLY A 362 -18.91 -3.68 10.95
CA GLY A 362 -17.97 -4.46 10.15
C GLY A 362 -16.98 -3.60 9.36
N MET A 363 -17.45 -2.48 8.78
CA MET A 363 -16.62 -1.54 8.02
C MET A 363 -15.70 -0.70 8.92
N SER A 364 -16.12 -0.37 10.15
CA SER A 364 -15.31 0.42 11.10
C SER A 364 -14.01 -0.27 11.53
N LYS A 365 -13.93 -1.61 11.42
CA LYS A 365 -12.71 -2.38 11.71
C LYS A 365 -11.63 -2.26 10.63
N GLN A 366 -11.95 -1.67 9.47
CA GLN A 366 -11.03 -1.53 8.34
C GLN A 366 -10.50 -0.10 8.13
N LEU A 367 -11.00 0.90 8.88
CA LEU A 367 -10.44 2.25 8.87
C LEU A 367 -9.60 2.52 10.14
N PRO A 368 -8.41 3.13 10.02
CA PRO A 368 -7.70 3.67 11.17
C PRO A 368 -8.40 4.95 11.64
N ALA A 369 -8.90 4.91 12.89
CA ALA A 369 -9.46 5.99 13.72
C ALA A 369 -11.01 6.05 13.87
N PRO A 370 -11.52 6.38 15.08
CA PRO A 370 -12.94 6.31 15.40
C PRO A 370 -13.62 7.66 15.14
N THR A 371 -14.38 7.77 14.06
CA THR A 371 -15.44 8.79 13.93
C THR A 371 -16.79 8.14 14.21
N ILE A 372 -16.95 7.60 15.42
CA ILE A 372 -18.28 7.36 15.97
C ILE A 372 -18.78 8.71 16.47
N THR A 373 -19.59 9.38 15.65
CA THR A 373 -20.36 10.56 16.05
C THR A 373 -21.21 10.20 17.29
N LYS A 374 -21.01 10.95 18.37
CA LYS A 374 -21.55 10.68 19.71
C LYS A 374 -23.08 10.81 19.83
N ASP A 375 -23.80 11.06 18.74
CA ASP A 375 -25.22 11.42 18.75
C ASP A 375 -26.18 10.25 18.50
N HIS A 376 -25.69 9.12 17.95
CA HIS A 376 -26.53 7.95 17.65
C HIS A 376 -27.16 7.19 18.85
N PRO A 377 -26.54 7.09 20.06
CA PRO A 377 -27.10 6.25 21.12
C PRO A 377 -28.32 6.87 21.85
N ARG A 378 -28.55 8.19 21.75
CA ARG A 378 -29.68 8.84 22.44
C ARG A 378 -31.02 8.64 21.75
N LEU A 379 -31.04 8.55 20.42
CA LEU A 379 -32.26 8.28 19.64
C LEU A 379 -32.66 6.79 19.69
N LEU A 380 -31.67 5.89 19.86
CA LEU A 380 -31.85 4.45 20.01
C LEU A 380 -32.69 4.08 21.25
N CYS A 381 -32.54 4.85 22.33
CA CYS A 381 -33.33 4.66 23.55
C CYS A 381 -34.82 5.01 23.32
N LEU A 382 -35.09 6.02 22.50
CA LEU A 382 -36.46 6.39 22.09
C LEU A 382 -37.09 5.34 21.16
N LEU A 383 -36.30 4.75 20.26
CA LEU A 383 -36.73 3.69 19.34
C LEU A 383 -37.04 2.35 20.04
N MET A 384 -36.26 1.97 21.05
CA MET A 384 -36.43 0.72 21.81
C MET A 384 -37.61 0.75 22.79
N LEU A 385 -38.12 1.94 23.14
CA LEU A 385 -39.21 2.13 24.10
C LEU A 385 -40.62 2.05 23.49
N GLY A 386 -40.76 1.80 22.18
CA GLY A 386 -42.04 1.47 21.56
C GLY A 386 -43.15 2.52 21.73
N LEU A 387 -42.79 3.79 21.94
CA LEU A 387 -43.73 4.89 22.07
C LEU A 387 -43.91 5.57 20.71
N PHE A 388 -44.54 4.86 19.77
CA PHE A 388 -45.05 5.50 18.56
C PHE A 388 -46.55 5.27 18.48
N LYS A 389 -47.31 6.36 18.63
CA LYS A 389 -48.77 6.32 18.65
C LYS A 389 -49.37 6.83 17.33
N ASN A 390 -48.61 7.57 16.52
CA ASN A 390 -49.13 8.26 15.34
C ASN A 390 -48.32 8.03 14.05
N LEU A 391 -49.02 8.13 12.92
CA LEU A 391 -48.50 7.93 11.56
C LEU A 391 -47.33 8.87 11.19
N GLU A 392 -47.30 10.08 11.76
CA GLU A 392 -46.24 11.08 11.53
C GLU A 392 -44.86 10.63 12.06
N GLU A 393 -44.83 9.82 13.10
CA GLU A 393 -43.57 9.38 13.73
C GLU A 393 -42.88 8.29 12.89
N VAL A 394 -43.66 7.49 12.14
CA VAL A 394 -43.16 6.51 11.16
C VAL A 394 -42.59 7.23 9.91
N TRP A 395 -43.20 8.35 9.50
CA TRP A 395 -42.68 9.19 8.42
C TRP A 395 -41.33 9.81 8.76
N LEU A 396 -41.17 10.31 9.99
CA LEU A 396 -39.89 10.83 10.47
C LEU A 396 -38.80 9.76 10.44
N LEU A 397 -39.12 8.51 10.78
CA LEU A 397 -38.16 7.41 10.71
C LEU A 397 -37.74 7.07 9.27
N ALA A 398 -38.72 7.00 8.35
CA ALA A 398 -38.48 6.75 6.93
C ALA A 398 -37.67 7.90 6.28
N LEU A 399 -37.93 9.15 6.67
CA LEU A 399 -37.19 10.32 6.21
C LEU A 399 -35.75 10.33 6.74
N PHE A 400 -35.54 9.92 8.00
CA PHE A 400 -34.21 9.79 8.60
C PHE A 400 -33.37 8.69 7.91
N THR A 401 -33.99 7.55 7.60
CA THR A 401 -33.33 6.50 6.80
C THR A 401 -32.99 6.93 5.38
N LEU A 402 -33.68 7.92 4.80
CA LEU A 402 -33.39 8.49 3.49
C LEU A 402 -32.28 9.56 3.53
N LEU A 403 -32.28 10.41 4.55
CA LEU A 403 -31.31 11.50 4.72
C LEU A 403 -29.90 10.99 5.07
N GLU A 404 -29.77 9.89 5.80
CA GLU A 404 -28.47 9.28 6.11
C GLU A 404 -27.92 8.34 5.02
N VAL A 405 -28.71 8.00 3.99
CA VAL A 405 -28.22 7.25 2.82
C VAL A 405 -27.44 8.15 1.85
N TYR A 406 -27.63 9.48 1.95
CA TYR A 406 -27.01 10.49 1.09
C TYR A 406 -25.71 11.10 1.65
N HIS A 407 -25.35 10.79 2.91
CA HIS A 407 -24.09 11.17 3.55
C HIS A 407 -23.26 9.92 3.84
#